data_AF-A0A9E5N9I1-F1
#
_entry.id   AF-A0A9E5N9I1-F1
#
_cell.length_a   1.000
_cell.length_b   1.000
_cell.length_c   1.000
_cell.angle_alpha   90.00
_cell.angle_beta   90.00
_cell.angle_gamma   90.00
#
_symmetry.space_group_name_H-M   'P 1'
#
loop_
_entity.id
_entity.type
_entity.pdbx_description
1 polymer ?
#
loop_
_entity_poly.entity_id
_entity_poly.type
_entity_poly.pdbx_seq_one_letter_code
_entity_poly.pdbx_strand_id
1 'polypeptide(L)' 'IDTEGKIQALSDRSARILGKNKAEILGICAYDLFSPDVGARRKNMSDKVIRSGKPVRFEDEGGGVWWDSSV' A
#
# COMPACT_ATOMS: atom_id res chain seq x y z
N ILE A 1 -2.74 -0.32 -7.52
CA ILE A 1 -2.33 -1.73 -7.36
C ILE A 1 -3.47 -2.63 -7.86
N ASP A 2 -3.19 -3.87 -8.25
CA ASP A 2 -4.27 -4.84 -8.48
C ASP A 2 -4.74 -5.49 -7.16
N THR A 3 -5.67 -6.45 -7.25
CA THR A 3 -6.26 -7.14 -6.09
C THR A 3 -5.26 -7.98 -5.31
N GLU A 4 -4.13 -8.35 -5.89
CA GLU A 4 -3.05 -9.08 -5.21
C GLU A 4 -2.02 -8.14 -4.58
N GLY A 5 -2.18 -6.82 -4.76
CA GLY A 5 -1.29 -5.80 -4.25
C GLY A 5 -0.14 -5.45 -5.19
N LYS A 6 -0.12 -5.97 -6.42
CA LYS A 6 0.94 -5.69 -7.38
C LYS A 6 0.84 -4.25 -7.90
N ILE A 7 1.96 -3.56 -7.97
CA ILE A 7 1.99 -2.17 -8.44
C ILE A 7 1.95 -2.15 -9.98
N GLN A 8 0.81 -1.72 -10.51
CA GLN A 8 0.56 -1.57 -11.94
C GLN A 8 0.99 -0.19 -12.48
N ALA A 9 0.92 0.83 -11.63
CA ALA A 9 1.30 2.20 -11.96
C ALA A 9 1.60 3.00 -10.68
N LEU A 10 2.48 4.00 -10.80
CA LEU A 10 2.75 4.99 -9.76
C LEU A 10 3.22 6.32 -10.35
N SER A 11 3.06 7.40 -9.58
CA SER A 11 3.57 8.73 -9.96
C SER A 11 5.09 8.85 -9.80
N ASP A 12 5.73 9.79 -10.50
CA ASP A 12 7.15 10.12 -10.29
C ASP A 12 7.43 10.59 -8.86
N ARG A 13 6.47 11.30 -8.25
CA ARG A 13 6.58 11.74 -6.86
C ARG A 13 6.65 10.54 -5.91
N SER A 14 5.79 9.54 -6.09
CA SER A 14 5.79 8.31 -5.28
C SER A 14 7.10 7.54 -5.42
N ALA A 15 7.64 7.43 -6.64
CA ALA A 15 8.93 6.77 -6.88
C ALA A 15 10.08 7.48 -6.14
N ARG A 16 10.12 8.82 -6.18
CA ARG A 16 11.10 9.64 -5.45
C ARG A 16 11.00 9.48 -3.94
N ILE A 17 9.79 9.45 -3.39
CA ILE A 17 9.57 9.23 -1.94
C ILE A 17 10.11 7.87 -1.51
N LEU A 18 9.93 6.85 -2.36
CA LEU A 18 10.45 5.50 -2.10
C LEU A 18 11.96 5.36 -2.37
N GLY A 19 12.62 6.41 -2.90
CA GLY A 19 14.05 6.37 -3.24
C GLY A 19 14.39 5.33 -4.32
N LYS A 20 13.43 4.93 -5.16
CA LYS A 20 13.55 3.86 -6.15
C LYS A 20 13.14 4.34 -7.54
N ASN A 21 13.67 3.71 -8.59
CA ASN A 21 13.21 3.94 -9.96
C ASN A 21 11.83 3.28 -10.17
N LYS A 22 10.98 3.88 -11.01
CA LYS A 22 9.70 3.29 -11.42
C LYS A 22 9.85 1.85 -11.92
N ALA A 23 10.88 1.56 -12.71
CA ALA A 23 11.12 0.21 -13.24
C ALA A 23 11.36 -0.83 -12.15
N GLU A 24 11.89 -0.43 -10.99
CA GLU A 24 12.13 -1.31 -9.84
C GLU A 24 10.86 -1.52 -8.99
N ILE A 25 9.90 -0.59 -9.11
CA ILE A 25 8.67 -0.59 -8.30
C ILE A 25 7.50 -1.22 -9.05
N LEU A 26 7.49 -1.15 -10.38
CA LEU A 26 6.45 -1.80 -11.17
C LEU A 26 6.54 -3.31 -11.06
N GLY A 27 5.42 -3.95 -10.76
CA GLY A 27 5.30 -5.40 -10.70
C GLY A 27 5.68 -6.06 -9.38
N ILE A 28 6.23 -5.33 -8.40
CA ILE A 28 6.39 -5.86 -7.03
C ILE A 28 5.11 -5.68 -6.20
N CYS A 29 5.00 -6.40 -5.09
CA CYS A 29 3.89 -6.24 -4.16
C CYS A 29 4.08 -4.97 -3.31
N ALA A 30 3.07 -4.10 -3.27
CA ALA A 30 3.13 -2.86 -2.51
C ALA A 30 3.28 -3.08 -1.00
N TYR A 31 2.78 -4.21 -0.48
CA TYR A 31 2.86 -4.52 0.96
C TYR A 31 4.28 -4.84 1.41
N ASP A 32 5.14 -5.31 0.50
CA ASP A 32 6.56 -5.62 0.77
C ASP A 32 7.42 -4.34 0.92
N LEU A 33 6.86 -3.16 0.60
CA LEU A 33 7.53 -1.87 0.81
C LEU A 33 7.44 -1.39 2.26
N PHE A 34 6.65 -2.06 3.11
CA PHE A 34 6.48 -1.74 4.52
C PHE A 34 7.20 -2.77 5.39
N SER A 35 7.33 -2.48 6.68
CA SER A 35 7.70 -3.52 7.64
C SER A 35 6.68 -4.67 7.61
N PRO A 36 7.08 -5.92 7.89
CA PRO A 36 6.21 -7.09 7.69
C PRO A 36 4.86 -7.00 8.42
N ASP A 37 4.85 -6.42 9.62
CA ASP A 37 3.66 -6.19 10.43
C ASP A 37 2.70 -5.18 9.79
N VAL A 38 3.23 -4.04 9.32
CA VAL A 38 2.45 -2.99 8.65
C VAL A 38 1.94 -3.49 7.30
N GLY A 39 2.78 -4.18 6.52
CA GLY A 39 2.40 -4.78 5.24
C GLY A 39 1.26 -5.78 5.40
N ALA A 40 1.36 -6.71 6.37
CA ALA A 40 0.31 -7.68 6.67
C ALA A 40 -1.00 -7.01 7.12
N ARG A 41 -0.92 -6.00 7.98
CA ARG A 41 -2.09 -5.23 8.43
C ARG A 41 -2.80 -4.56 7.25
N ARG A 42 -2.05 -3.84 6.41
CA ARG A 42 -2.58 -3.14 5.23
C ARG A 42 -3.20 -4.10 4.24
N LYS A 43 -2.56 -5.25 3.99
CA LYS A 43 -3.10 -6.31 3.13
C LYS A 43 -4.46 -6.81 3.62
N ASN A 44 -4.59 -7.11 4.91
CA ASN A 44 -5.85 -7.56 5.50
C ASN A 44 -6.98 -6.54 5.30
N MET A 45 -6.68 -5.25 5.41
CA MET A 45 -7.68 -4.20 5.16
C MET A 45 -8.10 -4.16 3.68
N SER A 46 -7.14 -4.21 2.75
CA SER A 46 -7.45 -4.32 1.32
C SER A 46 -8.28 -5.56 1.00
N ASP A 47 -7.97 -6.71 1.59
CA ASP A 47 -8.74 -7.95 1.41
C ASP A 47 -10.20 -7.80 1.88
N LYS A 48 -10.44 -7.04 2.96
CA LYS A 48 -11.79 -6.72 3.41
C LYS A 48 -12.53 -5.83 2.40
N VAL A 49 -11.86 -4.85 1.82
CA VAL A 49 -12.45 -3.97 0.78
C VAL A 49 -12.82 -4.80 -0.44
N ILE A 50 -11.89 -5.63 -0.93
CA ILE A 50 -12.09 -6.51 -2.09
C ILE A 50 -13.27 -7.46 -1.86
N ARG A 51 -13.35 -8.07 -0.67
CA ARG A 51 -14.45 -9.00 -0.33
C ARG A 51 -15.79 -8.32 -0.14
N SER A 52 -15.81 -7.15 0.50
CA SER A 52 -17.05 -6.46 0.88
C SER A 52 -17.59 -5.52 -0.20
N GLY A 53 -16.74 -5.09 -1.13
CA GLY A 53 -17.02 -4.00 -2.07
C GLY A 53 -17.20 -2.64 -1.40
N LYS A 54 -16.87 -2.51 -0.11
CA LYS A 54 -17.07 -1.29 0.68
C LYS A 54 -15.71 -0.76 1.16
N PRO A 55 -15.51 0.57 1.13
CA PRO A 55 -14.31 1.17 1.67
C PRO A 55 -14.16 0.86 3.16
N VAL A 56 -12.91 0.67 3.60
CA VAL A 56 -12.57 0.50 5.02
C VAL A 56 -11.74 1.70 5.44
N ARG A 57 -12.19 2.40 6.50
CA ARG A 57 -11.43 3.47 7.14
C ARG A 57 -10.63 2.92 8.31
N PHE A 58 -9.37 3.30 8.42
CA PHE A 58 -8.50 2.92 9.52
C PHE A 58 -7.42 3.96 9.77
N GLU A 59 -6.92 3.98 11.00
CA GLU A 59 -5.72 4.72 11.35
C GLU A 59 -4.49 3.85 11.09
N ASP A 60 -3.50 4.44 10.44
CA ASP A 60 -2.23 3.82 10.13
C ASP A 60 -1.09 4.63 10.71
N GLU A 61 -0.03 3.96 11.12
CA GLU A 61 1.16 4.60 11.66
C GLU A 61 2.35 4.12 10.84
N GLY A 62 3.15 5.08 10.37
CA GLY A 62 4.35 4.80 9.61
C GLY A 62 5.39 5.88 9.87
N GLY A 63 6.53 5.49 10.46
CA GLY A 63 7.63 6.40 10.76
C GLY A 63 7.27 7.45 11.82
N GLY A 64 6.40 7.12 12.78
CA GLY A 64 5.93 8.02 13.83
C GLY A 64 4.82 8.98 13.40
N VAL A 65 4.32 8.86 12.16
CA VAL A 65 3.23 9.68 11.63
C VAL A 65 1.95 8.85 11.54
N TRP A 66 0.88 9.39 12.11
CA TRP A 66 -0.46 8.80 12.07
C TRP A 66 -1.26 9.34 10.88
N TRP A 67 -1.93 8.44 10.17
CA TRP A 67 -2.72 8.73 8.97
C TRP A 67 -4.12 8.13 9.14
N ASP A 68 -5.15 8.95 9.03
CA ASP A 68 -6.51 8.47 8.84
C ASP A 68 -6.73 8.17 7.35
N SER A 69 -6.80 6.88 7.01
CA SER A 69 -6.83 6.40 5.64
C SER A 69 -8.13 5.66 5.34
N SER A 70 -8.72 5.92 4.17
CA SER A 70 -9.79 5.11 3.60
C SER A 70 -9.28 4.42 2.34
N VAL A 71 -9.47 3.11 2.26
CA VAL A 71 -9.04 2.26 1.13
C VAL A 71 -10.24 1.58 0.50
#